data_AF-V9XJ08-F1
#
_entry.id   AF-V9XJ08-F1
#
_cell.length_a   1.000
_cell.length_b   1.000
_cell.length_c   1.000
_cell.angle_alpha   90.00
_cell.angle_beta   90.00
_cell.angle_gamma   90.00
#
_symmetry.space_group_name_H-M   'P 1'
#
loop_
_entity.id
_entity.type
_entity.pdbx_description
1 polymer ?
#
loop_
_entity_poly.entity_id
_entity_poly.type
_entity_poly.pdbx_seq_one_letter_code
_entity_poly.pdbx_strand_id
1 'polypeptide(L)'
;MVGLFAGIGGLELGLGRHGWNTELLCEIEPGAQAVLRTRFPDVPLHPDVTRLRSLPRDTELVAAGFPCQDLSQAGRTAGITGSKSGLVDEVFRLVKRKNGPRWLVVENVPFMLQLGRGAAMRHITDALEELGYMWAYRVVDARAFGLPQRRHRVLMVASRTDDPRTVLFGQDAGMPMEGNPDLFPCGFYWTEGVRGLGWAVNAVPTLKGGSTLGIASPPAVRLPSGEIVTPGLTDAERLQGFDADWTAPAVEAPGVRAGHRWRLVGNAVSVRMASWVGHRLNNPIAYSSDHETPLLPGDTWPTAAWGARGQAFRVHESQWPVQAPYEDLGGFLLDARLLSARATAGFLRRARSGNLRFLPGFLEDVENHLERMGGFPRVAA
;
A
#
# COMPACT_ATOMS: atom_id res chain seq x y z
N MET A 1 17.56 12.31 0.10
CA MET A 1 16.19 12.09 -0.45
C MET A 1 15.15 12.87 0.35
N VAL A 2 13.99 13.16 -0.23
CA VAL A 2 12.86 13.81 0.45
C VAL A 2 11.62 12.90 0.45
N GLY A 3 10.98 12.76 1.62
CA GLY A 3 9.73 12.03 1.79
C GLY A 3 8.52 12.98 1.86
N LEU A 4 7.58 12.88 0.91
CA LEU A 4 6.33 13.63 0.90
C LEU A 4 5.16 12.69 1.19
N PHE A 5 4.19 13.14 1.99
CA PHE A 5 3.10 12.27 2.48
C PHE A 5 3.68 11.03 3.17
N ALA A 6 4.69 11.26 4.02
CA ALA A 6 5.56 10.22 4.55
C ALA A 6 4.79 9.19 5.42
N GLY A 7 3.62 9.56 5.95
CA GLY A 7 2.87 8.74 6.89
C GLY A 7 3.76 8.38 8.08
N ILE A 8 3.93 7.09 8.33
CA ILE A 8 4.80 6.58 9.40
C ILE A 8 6.21 6.22 8.91
N GLY A 9 6.64 6.69 7.74
CA GLY A 9 8.03 6.56 7.29
C GLY A 9 8.36 5.25 6.58
N GLY A 10 7.39 4.63 5.90
CA GLY A 10 7.57 3.30 5.30
C GLY A 10 8.51 3.31 4.08
N LEU A 11 8.35 4.30 3.20
CA LEU A 11 9.24 4.50 2.07
C LEU A 11 10.64 4.85 2.56
N GLU A 12 10.72 5.76 3.53
CA GLU A 12 11.97 6.32 4.03
C GLU A 12 12.81 5.28 4.78
N LEU A 13 12.16 4.46 5.62
CA LEU A 13 12.84 3.36 6.30
C LEU A 13 13.36 2.32 5.30
N GLY A 14 12.55 1.95 4.30
CA GLY A 14 12.94 0.94 3.31
C GLY A 14 14.08 1.41 2.40
N LEU A 15 13.95 2.60 1.83
CA LEU A 15 14.97 3.21 0.98
C LEU A 15 16.27 3.48 1.77
N GLY A 16 16.16 3.94 3.01
CA GLY A 16 17.29 4.22 3.90
C GLY A 16 18.17 3.00 4.20
N ARG A 17 17.60 1.78 4.19
CA ARG A 17 18.38 0.52 4.31
C ARG A 17 19.40 0.32 3.17
N HIS A 18 19.25 1.05 2.08
CA HIS A 18 20.15 1.02 0.92
C HIS A 18 20.89 2.36 0.73
N GLY A 19 21.05 3.15 1.80
CA GLY A 19 21.87 4.37 1.78
C GLY A 19 21.18 5.62 1.22
N TRP A 20 19.89 5.55 0.89
CA TRP A 20 19.11 6.73 0.53
C TRP A 20 18.74 7.51 1.80
N ASN A 21 19.58 8.45 2.21
CA ASN A 21 19.39 9.22 3.45
C ASN A 21 18.26 10.25 3.32
N THR A 22 17.36 10.33 4.30
CA THR A 22 16.27 11.32 4.33
C THR A 22 16.76 12.68 4.82
N GLU A 23 16.54 13.73 4.03
CA GLU A 23 16.92 15.12 4.34
C GLU A 23 15.73 16.00 4.73
N LEU A 24 14.51 15.62 4.32
CA LEU A 24 13.29 16.34 4.64
C LEU A 24 12.10 15.38 4.59
N LEU A 25 11.18 15.56 5.52
CA LEU A 25 9.88 14.88 5.58
C LEU A 25 8.75 15.90 5.50
N CYS A 26 7.64 15.53 4.87
CA CYS A 26 6.41 16.30 4.88
C CYS A 26 5.21 15.39 5.17
N GLU A 27 4.50 15.65 6.27
CA GLU A 27 3.34 14.86 6.69
C GLU A 27 2.35 15.74 7.48
N ILE A 28 1.06 15.63 7.19
CA ILE A 28 0.01 16.48 7.77
C ILE A 28 -0.68 15.85 8.98
N GLU A 29 -0.63 14.53 9.11
CA GLU A 29 -1.30 13.79 10.16
C GLU A 29 -0.50 13.89 11.49
N PRO A 30 -1.06 14.43 12.58
CA PRO A 30 -0.31 14.66 13.83
C PRO A 30 0.28 13.42 14.51
N GLY A 31 -0.44 12.31 14.55
CA GLY A 31 0.05 11.03 15.07
C GLY A 31 1.18 10.45 14.21
N ALA A 32 1.09 10.58 12.89
CA ALA A 32 2.16 10.23 11.97
C ALA A 32 3.40 11.13 12.20
N GLN A 33 3.21 12.44 12.38
CA GLN A 33 4.29 13.35 12.73
C GLN A 33 4.98 12.96 14.04
N ALA A 34 4.25 12.55 15.08
CA ALA A 34 4.85 12.09 16.34
C ALA A 34 5.72 10.83 16.15
N VAL A 35 5.25 9.89 15.30
CA VAL A 35 6.06 8.73 14.89
C VAL A 35 7.32 9.20 14.17
N LEU A 36 7.20 10.06 13.15
CA LEU A 36 8.34 10.54 12.37
C LEU A 36 9.37 11.29 13.22
N ARG A 37 8.94 12.16 14.14
CA ARG A 37 9.86 12.87 15.06
C ARG A 37 10.65 11.92 15.96
N THR A 38 10.06 10.78 16.31
CA THR A 38 10.75 9.77 17.14
C THR A 38 11.68 8.90 16.31
N ARG A 39 11.26 8.51 15.11
CA ARG A 39 12.00 7.55 14.26
C ARG A 39 13.04 8.22 13.35
N PHE A 40 12.88 9.50 13.07
CA PHE A 40 13.77 10.33 12.26
C PHE A 40 14.03 11.68 12.97
N PRO A 41 14.63 11.67 14.18
CA PRO A 41 14.70 12.84 15.06
C PRO A 41 15.47 14.03 14.47
N ASP A 42 16.48 13.76 13.65
CA ASP A 42 17.35 14.79 13.05
C ASP A 42 16.84 15.29 11.69
N VAL A 43 15.72 14.76 11.20
CA VAL A 43 15.18 15.11 9.88
C VAL A 43 14.13 16.22 10.02
N PRO A 44 14.31 17.37 9.33
CA PRO A 44 13.28 18.42 9.28
C PRO A 44 11.92 17.87 8.81
N LEU A 45 10.89 18.13 9.62
CA LEU A 45 9.51 17.68 9.36
C LEU A 45 8.58 18.88 9.11
N HIS A 46 8.11 18.99 7.88
CA HIS A 46 7.12 19.98 7.47
C HIS A 46 5.68 19.44 7.60
N PRO A 47 4.72 20.26 8.06
CA PRO A 47 3.37 19.78 8.35
C PRO A 47 2.41 19.83 7.16
N ASP A 48 2.75 20.50 6.07
CA ASP A 48 1.81 20.75 4.97
C ASP A 48 2.55 20.96 3.65
N VAL A 49 2.32 20.05 2.71
CA VAL A 49 2.96 20.05 1.39
C VAL A 49 2.59 21.30 0.57
N THR A 50 1.37 21.82 0.75
CA THR A 50 0.89 23.01 0.02
C THR A 50 1.62 24.28 0.46
N ARG A 51 2.22 24.26 1.66
CA ARG A 51 3.02 25.35 2.23
C ARG A 51 4.51 25.14 2.05
N LEU A 52 4.95 23.95 1.61
CA LEU A 52 6.35 23.67 1.33
C LEU A 52 6.76 24.42 0.06
N ARG A 53 7.66 25.39 0.19
CA ARG A 53 8.04 26.28 -0.92
C ARG A 53 9.00 25.63 -1.90
N SER A 54 9.96 24.87 -1.38
CA SER A 54 11.03 24.25 -2.17
C SER A 54 11.61 23.04 -1.45
N LEU A 55 12.17 22.12 -2.24
CA LEU A 55 12.99 21.02 -1.75
C LEU A 55 14.45 21.47 -1.56
N PRO A 56 15.25 20.79 -0.72
CA PRO A 56 16.70 20.97 -0.67
C PRO A 56 17.33 20.95 -2.07
N ARG A 57 18.40 21.72 -2.27
CA ARG A 57 18.98 21.94 -3.60
C ARG A 57 19.52 20.65 -4.22
N ASP A 58 20.13 19.81 -3.40
CA ASP A 58 20.84 18.61 -3.84
C ASP A 58 19.99 17.34 -3.68
N THR A 59 18.66 17.49 -3.57
CA THR A 59 17.73 16.35 -3.53
C THR A 59 17.84 15.49 -4.78
N GLU A 60 18.40 14.29 -4.63
CA GLU A 60 18.52 13.30 -5.70
C GLU A 60 17.21 12.53 -5.94
N LEU A 61 16.48 12.20 -4.86
CA LEU A 61 15.27 11.38 -4.91
C LEU A 61 14.14 12.03 -4.11
N VAL A 62 12.95 12.02 -4.69
CA VAL A 62 11.69 12.29 -3.99
C VAL A 62 10.87 11.01 -3.91
N ALA A 63 10.40 10.68 -2.72
CA ALA A 63 9.49 9.57 -2.47
C ALA A 63 8.11 10.12 -2.04
N ALA A 64 7.03 9.58 -2.59
CA ALA A 64 5.68 10.06 -2.28
C ALA A 64 4.60 8.95 -2.27
N GLY A 65 3.86 8.85 -1.17
CA GLY A 65 2.68 7.98 -1.02
C GLY A 65 1.40 8.79 -0.88
N PHE A 66 1.06 9.60 -1.90
CA PHE A 66 -0.04 10.57 -1.79
C PHE A 66 -1.45 9.92 -1.79
N PRO A 67 -2.47 10.59 -1.22
CA PRO A 67 -3.82 10.02 -1.13
C PRO A 67 -4.47 9.73 -2.50
N CYS A 68 -4.90 8.48 -2.73
CA CYS A 68 -5.58 8.06 -3.97
C CYS A 68 -6.89 8.83 -4.23
N GLN A 69 -7.57 9.32 -3.19
CA GLN A 69 -8.87 9.99 -3.31
C GLN A 69 -8.77 11.29 -4.10
N ASP A 70 -7.64 11.99 -4.02
CA ASP A 70 -7.40 13.26 -4.69
C ASP A 70 -7.13 13.11 -6.19
N LEU A 71 -6.67 11.93 -6.64
CA LEU A 71 -6.52 11.63 -8.08
C LEU A 71 -7.85 11.72 -8.84
N SER A 72 -8.97 11.43 -8.17
CA SER A 72 -10.29 11.55 -8.77
C SER A 72 -10.66 13.01 -9.04
N GLN A 73 -10.09 13.94 -8.27
CA GLN A 73 -10.35 15.37 -8.40
C GLN A 73 -9.46 15.94 -9.53
N ALA A 74 -8.15 15.63 -9.51
CA ALA A 74 -7.20 16.04 -10.54
C ALA A 74 -7.60 15.55 -11.95
N GLY A 75 -8.03 14.30 -12.08
CA GLY A 75 -8.48 13.76 -13.36
C GLY A 75 -9.79 14.38 -13.90
N ARG A 76 -10.59 15.02 -13.03
CA ARG A 76 -11.82 15.74 -13.44
C ARG A 76 -11.56 17.18 -13.84
N THR A 77 -10.56 17.83 -13.24
CA THR A 77 -10.17 19.21 -13.56
C THR A 77 -9.45 19.35 -14.90
N ALA A 78 -8.90 18.26 -15.46
CA ALA A 78 -8.37 18.26 -16.83
C ALA A 78 -9.42 18.64 -17.90
N GLY A 79 -10.73 18.53 -17.60
CA GLY A 79 -11.81 18.89 -18.52
C GLY A 79 -12.68 20.09 -18.10
N ILE A 80 -12.45 20.69 -16.92
CA ILE A 80 -13.28 21.78 -16.39
C ILE A 80 -12.35 22.92 -16.00
N THR A 81 -12.64 24.12 -16.50
CA THR A 81 -11.94 25.41 -16.27
C THR A 81 -11.98 25.91 -14.81
N GLY A 82 -11.97 25.00 -13.82
CA GLY A 82 -11.99 25.28 -12.39
C GLY A 82 -10.79 24.64 -11.67
N SER A 83 -9.98 25.48 -11.02
CA SER A 83 -8.72 25.19 -10.35
C SER A 83 -8.86 24.45 -9.01
N LYS A 84 -9.13 23.14 -9.04
CA LYS A 84 -8.86 22.27 -7.88
C LYS A 84 -7.77 21.26 -8.22
N SER A 85 -6.51 21.70 -8.07
CA SER A 85 -5.33 20.84 -8.20
C SER A 85 -5.35 19.75 -7.13
N GLY A 86 -4.98 18.53 -7.51
CA GLY A 86 -4.83 17.42 -6.55
C GLY A 86 -3.52 17.52 -5.78
N LEU A 87 -3.39 16.82 -4.64
CA LEU A 87 -2.14 16.80 -3.86
C LEU A 87 -0.92 16.27 -4.64
N VAL A 88 -1.15 15.49 -5.69
CA VAL A 88 -0.08 15.05 -6.61
C VAL A 88 0.55 16.23 -7.38
N ASP A 89 -0.23 17.28 -7.66
CA ASP A 89 0.27 18.48 -8.37
C ASP A 89 1.25 19.27 -7.51
N GLU A 90 1.14 19.18 -6.18
CA GLU A 90 2.12 19.74 -5.26
C GLU A 90 3.46 19.00 -5.35
N VAL A 91 3.46 17.69 -5.59
CA VAL A 91 4.69 16.93 -5.87
C VAL A 91 5.32 17.47 -7.15
N PHE A 92 4.54 17.57 -8.23
CA PHE A 92 5.01 18.10 -9.50
C PHE A 92 5.53 19.54 -9.39
N ARG A 93 4.83 20.41 -8.66
CA ARG A 93 5.27 21.77 -8.36
C ARG A 93 6.62 21.79 -7.66
N LEU A 94 6.82 20.92 -6.67
CA LEU A 94 8.06 20.86 -5.88
C LEU A 94 9.26 20.33 -6.67
N VAL A 95 9.03 19.38 -7.59
CA VAL A 95 10.11 18.83 -8.44
C VAL A 95 10.37 19.64 -9.71
N LYS A 96 9.45 20.56 -10.09
CA LYS A 96 9.56 21.43 -11.27
C LYS A 96 10.63 22.50 -11.09
N ARG A 97 11.89 22.13 -11.35
CA ARG A 97 13.03 23.06 -11.45
C ARG A 97 14.04 22.55 -12.48
N LYS A 98 14.90 23.46 -12.98
CA LYS A 98 15.90 23.16 -14.03
C LYS A 98 16.75 21.92 -13.71
N ASN A 99 17.24 21.85 -12.48
CA ASN A 99 17.94 20.69 -11.91
C ASN A 99 17.02 20.01 -10.89
N GLY A 100 15.89 19.48 -11.37
CA GLY A 100 14.98 18.68 -10.56
C GLY A 100 15.64 17.40 -10.06
N PRO A 101 15.02 16.70 -9.10
CA PRO A 101 15.50 15.41 -8.62
C PRO A 101 15.77 14.44 -9.77
N ARG A 102 16.78 13.59 -9.58
CA ARG A 102 17.11 12.52 -10.52
C ARG A 102 15.98 11.50 -10.57
N TRP A 103 15.48 11.10 -9.40
CA TRP A 103 14.47 10.07 -9.22
C TRP A 103 13.21 10.59 -8.56
N LEU A 104 12.07 10.05 -9.00
CA LEU A 104 10.80 10.12 -8.29
C LEU A 104 10.29 8.69 -8.07
N VAL A 105 9.96 8.36 -6.83
CA VAL A 105 9.32 7.09 -6.45
C VAL A 105 7.94 7.40 -5.91
N VAL A 106 6.91 6.84 -6.54
CA VAL A 106 5.52 7.00 -6.14
C VAL A 106 4.93 5.63 -5.81
N GLU A 107 4.21 5.57 -4.69
CA GLU A 107 3.38 4.42 -4.34
C GLU A 107 1.89 4.81 -4.38
N ASN A 108 1.05 3.90 -4.89
CA ASN A 108 -0.38 4.02 -4.73
C ASN A 108 -1.13 2.68 -4.83
N VAL A 109 -2.45 2.71 -4.65
CA VAL A 109 -3.31 1.53 -4.83
C VAL A 109 -3.58 1.26 -6.32
N PRO A 110 -3.73 -0.02 -6.74
CA PRO A 110 -4.00 -0.38 -8.14
C PRO A 110 -5.26 0.24 -8.73
N PHE A 111 -6.21 0.63 -7.90
CA PHE A 111 -7.42 1.32 -8.37
C PHE A 111 -7.11 2.64 -9.09
N MET A 112 -5.94 3.26 -8.87
CA MET A 112 -5.50 4.44 -9.60
C MET A 112 -5.48 4.21 -11.13
N LEU A 113 -5.20 2.98 -11.57
CA LEU A 113 -5.11 2.60 -12.99
C LEU A 113 -6.46 2.72 -13.72
N GLN A 114 -7.56 2.61 -12.98
CA GLN A 114 -8.93 2.60 -13.51
C GLN A 114 -9.68 3.92 -13.23
N LEU A 115 -9.15 4.75 -12.31
CA LEU A 115 -9.82 5.95 -11.83
C LEU A 115 -10.07 6.95 -12.97
N GLY A 116 -11.32 7.42 -13.08
CA GLY A 116 -11.72 8.32 -14.16
C GLY A 116 -11.52 7.73 -15.55
N ARG A 117 -11.67 6.40 -15.71
CA ARG A 117 -11.36 5.67 -16.96
C ARG A 117 -9.90 5.91 -17.40
N GLY A 118 -8.98 5.79 -16.44
CA GLY A 118 -7.54 5.97 -16.64
C GLY A 118 -7.07 7.42 -16.74
N ALA A 119 -7.94 8.41 -16.46
CA ALA A 119 -7.58 9.83 -16.49
C ALA A 119 -6.54 10.19 -15.43
N ALA A 120 -6.59 9.55 -14.26
CA ALA A 120 -5.62 9.78 -13.19
C ALA A 120 -4.20 9.37 -13.62
N MET A 121 -4.05 8.22 -14.28
CA MET A 121 -2.76 7.77 -14.79
C MET A 121 -2.25 8.67 -15.90
N ARG A 122 -3.11 9.06 -16.87
CA ARG A 122 -2.73 10.01 -17.92
C ARG A 122 -2.20 11.33 -17.34
N HIS A 123 -2.93 11.91 -16.39
CA HIS A 123 -2.51 13.13 -15.69
C HIS A 123 -1.11 12.99 -15.06
N ILE A 124 -0.83 11.87 -14.40
CA ILE A 124 0.49 11.61 -13.81
C ILE A 124 1.55 11.45 -14.89
N THR A 125 1.33 10.60 -15.90
CA THR A 125 2.33 10.29 -16.92
C THR A 125 2.64 11.51 -17.79
N ASP A 126 1.61 12.28 -18.17
CA ASP A 126 1.76 13.50 -18.96
C ASP A 126 2.58 14.54 -18.18
N ALA A 127 2.27 14.76 -16.90
CA ALA A 127 3.03 15.68 -16.05
C ALA A 127 4.49 15.23 -15.85
N LEU A 128 4.75 13.93 -15.71
CA LEU A 128 6.11 13.40 -15.61
C LEU A 128 6.91 13.66 -16.89
N GLU A 129 6.31 13.42 -18.05
CA GLU A 129 6.96 13.66 -19.34
C GLU A 129 7.20 15.15 -19.61
N GLU A 130 6.25 16.02 -19.25
CA GLU A 130 6.43 17.49 -19.30
C GLU A 130 7.60 17.97 -18.42
N LEU A 131 7.84 17.28 -17.30
CA LEU A 131 8.96 17.53 -16.40
C LEU A 131 10.29 16.90 -16.88
N GLY A 132 10.25 16.18 -18.01
CA GLY A 132 11.38 15.52 -18.64
C GLY A 132 11.75 14.18 -18.01
N TYR A 133 10.82 13.53 -17.32
CA TYR A 133 11.02 12.19 -16.80
C TYR A 133 10.57 11.12 -17.79
N MET A 134 11.35 10.05 -17.90
CA MET A 134 10.87 8.74 -18.29
C MET A 134 10.26 8.07 -17.07
N TRP A 135 9.15 7.34 -17.24
CA TRP A 135 8.44 6.69 -16.14
C TRP A 135 8.25 5.20 -16.42
N ALA A 136 8.27 4.39 -15.37
CA ALA A 136 7.87 3.00 -15.38
C ALA A 136 7.08 2.68 -14.12
N TYR A 137 6.11 1.77 -14.20
CA TYR A 137 5.41 1.28 -13.02
C TYR A 137 5.15 -0.22 -13.09
N ARG A 138 5.01 -0.84 -11.91
CA ARG A 138 4.63 -2.24 -11.74
C ARG A 138 3.66 -2.36 -10.56
N VAL A 139 2.57 -3.08 -10.74
CA VAL A 139 1.75 -3.58 -9.62
C VAL A 139 2.50 -4.74 -8.99
N VAL A 140 2.76 -4.67 -7.68
CA VAL A 140 3.42 -5.72 -6.91
C VAL A 140 2.58 -6.16 -5.72
N ASP A 141 2.72 -7.40 -5.28
CA ASP A 141 2.10 -7.92 -4.05
C ASP A 141 3.10 -7.95 -2.89
N ALA A 142 2.70 -7.54 -1.67
CA ALA A 142 3.57 -7.60 -0.49
C ALA A 142 4.09 -9.02 -0.20
N ARG A 143 3.33 -10.04 -0.60
CA ARG A 143 3.72 -11.45 -0.48
C ARG A 143 4.99 -11.79 -1.27
N ALA A 144 5.26 -11.10 -2.38
CA ALA A 144 6.51 -11.23 -3.13
C ALA A 144 7.74 -10.93 -2.27
N PHE A 145 7.57 -10.07 -1.26
CA PHE A 145 8.62 -9.64 -0.35
C PHE A 145 8.55 -10.36 1.02
N GLY A 146 7.87 -11.51 1.07
CA GLY A 146 7.84 -12.39 2.23
C GLY A 146 6.89 -11.99 3.36
N LEU A 147 6.02 -10.99 3.14
CA LEU A 147 5.01 -10.58 4.12
C LEU A 147 3.72 -11.36 3.92
N PRO A 148 3.12 -11.95 4.97
CA PRO A 148 1.84 -12.66 4.86
C PRO A 148 0.64 -11.71 4.81
N GLN A 149 0.67 -10.78 3.85
CA GLN A 149 -0.38 -9.82 3.57
C GLN A 149 -0.61 -9.74 2.06
N ARG A 150 -1.81 -10.10 1.57
CA ARG A 150 -2.18 -9.84 0.17
C ARG A 150 -2.44 -8.34 0.00
N ARG A 151 -1.40 -7.60 -0.42
CA ARG A 151 -1.42 -6.13 -0.58
C ARG A 151 -0.80 -5.77 -1.92
N HIS A 152 -1.67 -5.49 -2.89
CA HIS A 152 -1.27 -5.03 -4.20
C HIS A 152 -1.01 -3.52 -4.19
N ARG A 153 0.10 -3.07 -4.76
CA ARG A 153 0.47 -1.66 -4.88
C ARG A 153 1.13 -1.35 -6.21
N VAL A 154 0.80 -0.20 -6.78
CA VAL A 154 1.53 0.37 -7.90
C VAL A 154 2.78 1.02 -7.35
N LEU A 155 3.94 0.50 -7.73
CA LEU A 155 5.22 1.17 -7.54
C LEU A 155 5.59 1.81 -8.87
N MET A 156 5.65 3.13 -8.89
CA MET A 156 6.07 3.92 -10.04
C MET A 156 7.44 4.55 -9.75
N VAL A 157 8.35 4.39 -10.70
CA VAL A 157 9.69 4.99 -10.66
C VAL A 157 9.85 5.82 -11.91
N ALA A 158 10.29 7.06 -11.75
CA ALA A 158 10.57 7.95 -12.86
C ALA A 158 11.98 8.54 -12.72
N SER A 159 12.68 8.72 -13.84
CA SER A 159 13.98 9.37 -13.87
C SER A 159 14.13 10.34 -15.03
N ARG A 160 14.90 11.40 -14.81
CA ARG A 160 15.27 12.37 -15.86
C ARG A 160 16.51 11.94 -16.66
N THR A 161 17.31 11.04 -16.10
CA THR A 161 18.65 10.70 -16.63
C THR A 161 18.89 9.22 -16.80
N ASP A 162 18.09 8.36 -16.18
CA ASP A 162 18.29 6.93 -16.11
C ASP A 162 17.07 6.18 -16.63
N ASP A 163 17.23 4.89 -16.88
CA ASP A 163 16.15 4.02 -17.33
C ASP A 163 15.42 3.37 -16.14
N PRO A 164 14.20 3.83 -15.77
CA PRO A 164 13.44 3.27 -14.66
C PRO A 164 12.96 1.82 -14.89
N ARG A 165 12.97 1.33 -16.14
CA ARG A 165 12.62 -0.08 -16.44
C ARG A 165 13.60 -1.04 -15.78
N THR A 166 14.88 -0.66 -15.75
CA THR A 166 15.93 -1.46 -15.11
C THR A 166 15.74 -1.59 -13.60
N VAL A 167 14.95 -0.71 -12.97
CA VAL A 167 14.61 -0.79 -11.54
C VAL A 167 13.50 -1.84 -11.33
N LEU A 168 12.45 -1.81 -12.17
CA LEU A 168 11.20 -2.54 -11.91
C LEU A 168 11.02 -3.87 -12.68
N PHE A 169 11.65 -4.03 -13.85
CA PHE A 169 11.31 -5.10 -14.80
C PHE A 169 12.43 -6.10 -15.06
N GLY A 170 13.67 -5.84 -14.62
CA GLY A 170 14.80 -6.74 -14.87
C GLY A 170 14.75 -8.11 -14.16
N GLN A 171 13.65 -8.42 -13.47
CA GLN A 171 13.43 -9.73 -12.83
C GLN A 171 11.93 -10.00 -12.64
N ASP A 172 11.55 -11.27 -12.76
CA ASP A 172 10.22 -11.75 -12.49
C ASP A 172 10.27 -13.20 -11.98
N ALA A 173 9.80 -13.43 -10.76
CA ALA A 173 9.74 -14.76 -10.17
C ALA A 173 8.49 -15.53 -10.62
N GLY A 174 7.52 -14.83 -11.23
CA GLY A 174 6.22 -15.40 -11.58
C GLY A 174 5.31 -15.57 -10.36
N MET A 175 4.01 -15.70 -10.62
CA MET A 175 3.05 -15.92 -9.54
C MET A 175 3.27 -17.32 -8.93
N PRO A 176 3.42 -17.44 -7.60
CA PRO A 176 3.55 -18.75 -6.97
C PRO A 176 2.22 -19.50 -7.03
N MET A 177 2.29 -20.82 -6.86
CA MET A 177 1.10 -21.64 -6.65
C MET A 177 0.40 -21.21 -5.35
N GLU A 178 -0.94 -21.10 -5.40
CA GLU A 178 -1.71 -20.81 -4.18
C GLU A 178 -1.64 -22.00 -3.21
N GLY A 179 -1.55 -21.68 -1.91
CA GLY A 179 -1.55 -22.68 -0.85
C GLY A 179 -2.91 -23.36 -0.68
N ASN A 180 -2.91 -24.54 -0.05
CA ASN A 180 -4.15 -25.24 0.29
C ASN A 180 -4.85 -24.56 1.49
N PRO A 181 -6.09 -24.04 1.34
CA PRO A 181 -6.82 -23.37 2.42
C PRO A 181 -7.16 -24.27 3.62
N ASP A 182 -7.12 -25.60 3.46
CA ASP A 182 -7.34 -26.54 4.55
C ASP A 182 -6.13 -26.65 5.48
N LEU A 183 -4.93 -26.45 4.93
CA LEU A 183 -3.66 -26.61 5.64
C LEU A 183 -3.12 -25.29 6.23
N PHE A 184 -3.51 -24.16 5.64
CA PHE A 184 -2.97 -22.86 6.01
C PHE A 184 -4.01 -21.93 6.66
N PRO A 185 -3.56 -21.01 7.54
CA PRO A 185 -4.40 -19.93 8.02
C PRO A 185 -4.95 -19.09 6.86
N CYS A 186 -6.21 -18.69 6.94
CA CYS A 186 -6.89 -17.96 5.88
C CYS A 186 -7.47 -16.64 6.37
N GLY A 187 -6.96 -15.53 5.85
CA GLY A 187 -7.41 -14.20 6.18
C GLY A 187 -8.66 -13.75 5.42
N PHE A 188 -9.54 -13.00 6.07
CA PHE A 188 -10.75 -12.44 5.49
C PHE A 188 -11.23 -11.19 6.25
N TYR A 189 -12.17 -10.44 5.68
CA TYR A 189 -12.80 -9.31 6.38
C TYR A 189 -14.14 -9.72 6.99
N TRP A 190 -14.17 -9.86 8.31
CA TRP A 190 -15.40 -10.15 9.06
C TRP A 190 -16.45 -9.04 8.93
N THR A 191 -16.08 -7.81 8.56
CA THR A 191 -17.02 -6.72 8.27
C THR A 191 -17.69 -6.84 6.90
N GLU A 192 -17.20 -7.71 6.01
CA GLU A 192 -17.80 -7.98 4.70
C GLU A 192 -18.75 -9.21 4.80
N GLY A 193 -18.92 -9.97 3.71
CA GLY A 193 -19.75 -11.18 3.68
C GLY A 193 -20.94 -11.16 2.71
N VAL A 194 -21.26 -10.01 2.09
CA VAL A 194 -22.39 -9.91 1.14
C VAL A 194 -21.94 -10.03 -0.32
N ARG A 195 -20.90 -9.28 -0.70
CA ARG A 195 -20.39 -9.21 -2.09
C ARG A 195 -18.90 -9.56 -2.21
N GLY A 196 -18.22 -9.67 -1.08
CA GLY A 196 -16.78 -9.93 -1.00
C GLY A 196 -16.43 -10.47 0.38
N LEU A 197 -15.28 -11.14 0.44
CA LEU A 197 -14.72 -11.71 1.67
C LEU A 197 -13.30 -11.18 1.95
N GLY A 198 -12.61 -10.67 0.93
CA GLY A 198 -11.19 -10.36 1.01
C GLY A 198 -10.28 -11.59 1.15
N TRP A 199 -10.78 -12.80 0.90
CA TRP A 199 -10.13 -14.09 1.15
C TRP A 199 -8.67 -14.19 0.71
N ALA A 200 -7.76 -14.54 1.61
CA ALA A 200 -6.35 -14.76 1.31
C ALA A 200 -5.82 -16.00 2.05
N VAL A 201 -5.20 -16.94 1.33
CA VAL A 201 -4.61 -18.16 1.91
C VAL A 201 -3.18 -17.87 2.36
N ASN A 202 -2.83 -18.35 3.55
CA ASN A 202 -1.60 -18.09 4.28
C ASN A 202 -1.22 -16.59 4.36
N ALA A 203 -2.21 -15.71 4.35
CA ALA A 203 -2.03 -14.27 4.38
C ALA A 203 -3.28 -13.57 4.92
N VAL A 204 -3.11 -12.38 5.48
CA VAL A 204 -4.25 -11.50 5.71
C VAL A 204 -4.60 -10.70 4.44
N PRO A 205 -5.85 -10.26 4.26
CA PRO A 205 -6.18 -9.29 3.23
C PRO A 205 -5.46 -7.96 3.48
N THR A 206 -5.40 -7.09 2.46
CA THR A 206 -4.83 -5.74 2.60
C THR A 206 -5.39 -5.03 3.82
N LEU A 207 -4.52 -4.58 4.74
CA LEU A 207 -4.93 -3.83 5.94
C LEU A 207 -5.62 -2.52 5.55
N LYS A 208 -6.78 -2.26 6.15
CA LYS A 208 -7.56 -1.03 5.99
C LYS A 208 -7.32 -0.10 7.17
N GLY A 209 -7.24 1.21 6.93
CA GLY A 209 -7.04 2.23 7.96
C GLY A 209 -8.22 2.44 8.92
N GLY A 210 -9.21 1.55 8.95
CA GLY A 210 -10.42 1.67 9.76
C GLY A 210 -11.57 2.43 9.08
N SER A 211 -12.70 2.56 9.78
CA SER A 211 -13.87 3.30 9.29
C SER A 211 -13.67 4.83 9.37
N THR A 212 -14.54 5.60 8.71
CA THR A 212 -14.58 7.07 8.83
C THR A 212 -14.73 7.54 10.29
N LEU A 213 -15.29 6.69 11.16
CA LEU A 213 -15.44 6.94 12.60
C LEU A 213 -14.17 6.59 13.42
N GLY A 214 -13.08 6.21 12.76
CA GLY A 214 -11.80 5.87 13.40
C GLY A 214 -11.82 4.53 14.14
N ILE A 215 -12.80 3.67 13.87
CA ILE A 215 -12.89 2.33 14.47
C ILE A 215 -11.99 1.40 13.68
N ALA A 216 -11.03 0.77 14.37
CA ALA A 216 -10.18 -0.26 13.81
C ALA A 216 -11.03 -1.48 13.40
N SER A 217 -10.82 -1.94 12.18
CA SER A 217 -11.45 -3.16 11.66
C SER A 217 -10.33 -4.08 11.15
N PRO A 218 -9.56 -4.72 12.05
CA PRO A 218 -8.56 -5.68 11.63
C PRO A 218 -9.22 -6.81 10.82
N PRO A 219 -8.53 -7.42 9.85
CA PRO A 219 -9.03 -8.63 9.22
C PRO A 219 -9.17 -9.74 10.28
N ALA A 220 -10.00 -10.73 9.99
CA ALA A 220 -10.02 -11.98 10.72
C ALA A 220 -9.15 -13.02 10.01
N VAL A 221 -8.72 -14.04 10.73
CA VAL A 221 -7.94 -15.17 10.24
C VAL A 221 -8.56 -16.44 10.78
N ARG A 222 -9.01 -17.31 9.87
CA ARG A 222 -9.43 -18.67 10.19
C ARG A 222 -8.18 -19.55 10.26
N LEU A 223 -7.88 -20.09 11.43
CA LEU A 223 -6.77 -21.02 11.64
C LEU A 223 -7.16 -22.42 11.14
N PRO A 224 -6.18 -23.31 10.86
CA PRO A 224 -6.47 -24.71 10.53
C PRO A 224 -7.25 -25.45 11.62
N SER A 225 -7.16 -25.01 12.89
CA SER A 225 -7.97 -25.50 14.02
C SER A 225 -9.46 -25.11 13.94
N GLY A 226 -9.85 -24.29 12.96
CA GLY A 226 -11.19 -23.70 12.86
C GLY A 226 -11.42 -22.54 13.83
N GLU A 227 -10.45 -22.16 14.67
CA GLU A 227 -10.53 -20.92 15.46
C GLU A 227 -10.41 -19.69 14.55
N ILE A 228 -11.09 -18.61 14.94
CA ILE A 228 -11.03 -17.34 14.23
C ILE A 228 -10.39 -16.30 15.13
N VAL A 229 -9.26 -15.76 14.68
CA VAL A 229 -8.51 -14.73 15.39
C VAL A 229 -8.46 -13.43 14.59
N THR A 230 -8.11 -12.32 15.23
CA THR A 230 -7.75 -11.06 14.58
C THR A 230 -6.32 -10.71 14.98
N PRO A 231 -5.46 -10.26 14.03
CA PRO A 231 -4.12 -9.80 14.35
C PRO A 231 -4.17 -8.62 15.31
N GLY A 232 -3.16 -8.56 16.18
CA GLY A 232 -2.91 -7.42 17.04
C GLY A 232 -2.36 -6.22 16.27
N LEU A 233 -2.15 -5.11 16.99
CA LEU A 233 -1.62 -3.90 16.37
C LEU A 233 -0.13 -4.06 16.00
N THR A 234 0.64 -4.74 16.84
CA THR A 234 2.06 -5.02 16.58
C THR A 234 2.23 -6.02 15.42
N ASP A 235 1.32 -6.99 15.29
CA ASP A 235 1.24 -7.85 14.10
C ASP A 235 0.97 -7.02 12.84
N ALA A 236 0.06 -6.04 12.92
CA ALA A 236 -0.26 -5.18 11.79
C ALA A 236 0.92 -4.29 11.35
N GLU A 237 1.70 -3.75 12.30
CA GLU A 237 2.95 -3.03 12.02
C GLU A 237 3.96 -3.93 11.31
N ARG A 238 4.16 -5.15 11.84
CA ARG A 238 5.04 -6.16 11.24
C ARG A 238 4.57 -6.60 9.86
N LEU A 239 3.25 -6.73 9.64
CA LEU A 239 2.66 -7.04 8.32
C LEU A 239 2.95 -5.97 7.26
N GLN A 240 3.33 -4.75 7.67
CA GLN A 240 3.81 -3.68 6.80
C GLN A 240 5.35 -3.62 6.71
N GLY A 241 6.06 -4.48 7.45
CA GLY A 241 7.52 -4.57 7.48
C GLY A 241 8.21 -3.67 8.50
N PHE A 242 7.46 -3.09 9.44
CA PHE A 242 8.00 -2.34 10.57
C PHE A 242 8.30 -3.25 11.76
N ASP A 243 9.09 -2.74 12.70
CA ASP A 243 9.26 -3.37 14.01
C ASP A 243 7.97 -3.21 14.84
N ALA A 244 7.80 -4.10 15.82
CA ALA A 244 6.70 -3.97 16.78
C ALA A 244 6.79 -2.64 17.54
N ASP A 245 5.64 -2.03 17.77
CA ASP A 245 5.47 -0.72 18.40
C ASP A 245 6.10 0.46 17.64
N TRP A 246 6.32 0.30 16.34
CA TRP A 246 6.76 1.39 15.47
C TRP A 246 5.91 2.65 15.62
N THR A 247 4.59 2.49 15.69
CA THR A 247 3.62 3.59 15.80
C THR A 247 3.26 3.99 17.23
N ALA A 248 3.92 3.42 18.25
CA ALA A 248 3.66 3.77 19.65
C ALA A 248 3.72 5.30 19.94
N PRO A 249 4.67 6.07 19.39
CA PRO A 249 4.73 7.51 19.64
C PRO A 249 3.50 8.30 19.13
N ALA A 250 2.68 7.72 18.25
CA ALA A 250 1.51 8.41 17.71
C ALA A 250 0.55 8.91 18.79
N VAL A 251 0.45 8.21 19.93
CA VAL A 251 -0.48 8.57 21.02
C VAL A 251 0.03 9.72 21.90
N GLU A 252 1.28 10.15 21.70
CA GLU A 252 1.84 11.33 22.36
C GLU A 252 1.31 12.62 21.71
N ALA A 253 0.83 12.55 20.47
CA ALA A 253 0.24 13.68 19.77
C ALA A 253 -1.12 14.08 20.40
N PRO A 254 -1.36 15.37 20.67
CA PRO A 254 -2.62 15.84 21.24
C PRO A 254 -3.83 15.39 20.42
N GLY A 255 -4.81 14.76 21.09
CA GLY A 255 -6.05 14.31 20.48
C GLY A 255 -5.96 12.96 19.73
N VAL A 256 -4.79 12.33 19.67
CA VAL A 256 -4.62 11.02 19.00
C VAL A 256 -4.88 9.89 20.01
N ARG A 257 -5.94 9.11 19.75
CA ARG A 257 -6.29 7.93 20.58
C ARG A 257 -5.51 6.70 20.12
N ALA A 258 -5.33 5.70 21.00
CA ALA A 258 -4.62 4.45 20.68
C ALA A 258 -5.13 3.75 19.40
N GLY A 259 -6.45 3.68 19.20
CA GLY A 259 -7.04 3.07 18.00
C GLY A 259 -6.66 3.75 16.68
N HIS A 260 -6.21 5.00 16.73
CA HIS A 260 -5.75 5.74 15.56
C HIS A 260 -4.52 5.11 14.90
N ARG A 261 -3.69 4.40 15.67
CA ARG A 261 -2.51 3.69 15.14
C ARG A 261 -2.88 2.72 14.01
N TRP A 262 -4.04 2.08 14.06
CA TRP A 262 -4.54 1.22 12.97
C TRP A 262 -4.70 1.98 11.65
N ARG A 263 -5.13 3.25 11.70
CA ARG A 263 -5.25 4.11 10.53
C ARG A 263 -3.90 4.37 9.89
N LEU A 264 -2.92 4.70 10.73
CA LEU A 264 -1.55 4.95 10.31
C LEU A 264 -0.94 3.70 9.65
N VAL A 265 -1.08 2.54 10.29
CA VAL A 265 -0.58 1.26 9.78
C VAL A 265 -1.27 0.88 8.46
N GLY A 266 -2.60 0.99 8.35
CA GLY A 266 -3.31 0.65 7.12
C GLY A 266 -2.89 1.51 5.91
N ASN A 267 -2.60 2.79 6.16
CA ASN A 267 -2.16 3.74 5.15
C ASN A 267 -0.66 3.66 4.84
N ALA A 268 0.14 3.00 5.68
CA ALA A 268 1.57 2.92 5.49
C ALA A 268 1.97 2.19 4.20
N VAL A 269 3.06 2.65 3.58
CA VAL A 269 3.74 1.92 2.52
C VAL A 269 4.57 0.79 3.15
N SER A 270 4.65 -0.35 2.48
CA SER A 270 5.43 -1.48 2.98
C SER A 270 6.93 -1.18 2.95
N VAL A 271 7.60 -1.38 4.07
CA VAL A 271 9.05 -1.21 4.22
C VAL A 271 9.81 -2.17 3.31
N ARG A 272 9.31 -3.40 3.12
CA ARG A 272 9.99 -4.40 2.28
C ARG A 272 9.87 -4.09 0.79
N MET A 273 8.74 -3.56 0.33
CA MET A 273 8.59 -3.03 -1.03
C MET A 273 9.55 -1.86 -1.27
N ALA A 274 9.58 -0.89 -0.34
CA ALA A 274 10.46 0.27 -0.42
C ALA A 274 11.94 -0.12 -0.39
N SER A 275 12.30 -1.10 0.45
CA SER A 275 13.64 -1.68 0.50
C SER A 275 14.02 -2.35 -0.82
N TRP A 276 13.09 -3.08 -1.46
CA TRP A 276 13.34 -3.62 -2.79
C TRP A 276 13.62 -2.50 -3.79
N VAL A 277 12.78 -1.46 -3.88
CA VAL A 277 13.03 -0.31 -4.76
C VAL A 277 14.40 0.33 -4.48
N GLY A 278 14.75 0.56 -3.21
CA GLY A 278 16.03 1.15 -2.82
C GLY A 278 17.24 0.32 -3.28
N HIS A 279 17.17 -1.00 -3.11
CA HIS A 279 18.18 -1.92 -3.61
C HIS A 279 18.31 -1.83 -5.14
N ARG A 280 17.18 -1.82 -5.86
CA ARG A 280 17.11 -1.78 -7.32
C ARG A 280 17.61 -0.47 -7.92
N LEU A 281 17.41 0.65 -7.23
CA LEU A 281 17.97 1.95 -7.64
C LEU A 281 19.50 1.94 -7.63
N ASN A 282 20.12 1.25 -6.67
CA ASN A 282 21.58 1.13 -6.58
C ASN A 282 22.14 0.00 -7.46
N ASN A 283 21.34 -1.03 -7.71
CA ASN A 283 21.75 -2.25 -8.42
C ASN A 283 20.74 -2.57 -9.55
N PRO A 284 20.64 -1.73 -10.59
CA PRO A 284 19.73 -1.98 -11.70
C PRO A 284 20.09 -3.29 -12.42
N ILE A 285 19.09 -3.99 -12.96
CA ILE A 285 19.28 -5.17 -13.83
C ILE A 285 18.78 -4.77 -15.20
N ALA A 286 19.55 -5.13 -16.23
CA ALA A 286 19.17 -4.90 -17.60
C ALA A 286 17.77 -5.47 -17.89
N TYR A 287 16.97 -4.73 -18.64
CA TYR A 287 15.65 -5.13 -19.07
C TYR A 287 15.63 -5.22 -20.60
N SER A 288 15.00 -6.27 -21.14
CA SER A 288 14.78 -6.43 -22.58
C SER A 288 13.36 -6.02 -22.96
N SER A 289 13.24 -5.24 -24.05
CA SER A 289 11.97 -4.78 -24.61
C SER A 289 11.32 -5.78 -25.59
N ASP A 290 11.85 -6.98 -25.75
CA ASP A 290 11.44 -7.93 -26.82
C ASP A 290 9.96 -8.35 -26.77
N HIS A 291 9.32 -8.21 -25.61
CA HIS A 291 7.95 -8.66 -25.37
C HIS A 291 6.99 -7.53 -24.98
N GLU A 292 7.41 -6.27 -25.08
CA GLU A 292 6.53 -5.14 -24.81
C GLU A 292 5.57 -4.88 -25.98
N THR A 293 4.38 -4.35 -25.68
CA THR A 293 3.38 -4.01 -26.69
C THR A 293 3.01 -2.52 -26.58
N PRO A 294 2.78 -1.80 -27.69
CA PRO A 294 2.35 -0.40 -27.62
C PRO A 294 1.09 -0.25 -26.75
N LEU A 295 1.08 0.74 -25.86
CA LEU A 295 -0.10 1.14 -25.10
C LEU A 295 -0.74 2.34 -25.79
N LEU A 296 -1.87 2.11 -26.46
CA LEU A 296 -2.49 3.12 -27.32
C LEU A 296 -3.45 4.03 -26.54
N PRO A 297 -3.68 5.28 -27.01
CA PRO A 297 -4.69 6.15 -26.42
C PRO A 297 -6.06 5.47 -26.38
N GLY A 298 -6.65 5.38 -25.19
CA GLY A 298 -7.93 4.72 -24.96
C GLY A 298 -7.84 3.30 -24.40
N ASP A 299 -6.67 2.68 -24.44
CA ASP A 299 -6.44 1.38 -23.82
C ASP A 299 -6.61 1.43 -22.30
N THR A 300 -6.94 0.27 -21.73
CA THR A 300 -6.90 0.10 -20.27
C THR A 300 -5.46 -0.01 -19.79
N TRP A 301 -5.14 0.73 -18.72
CA TRP A 301 -3.81 0.71 -18.11
C TRP A 301 -3.48 -0.70 -17.58
N PRO A 302 -2.35 -1.30 -18.02
CA PRO A 302 -1.91 -2.62 -17.57
C PRO A 302 -1.42 -2.61 -16.12
N THR A 303 -1.11 -3.78 -15.59
CA THR A 303 -0.41 -3.93 -14.29
C THR A 303 1.05 -3.53 -14.35
N ALA A 304 1.67 -3.45 -15.53
CA ALA A 304 3.00 -2.91 -15.71
C ALA A 304 3.11 -2.17 -17.05
N ALA A 305 3.71 -0.99 -17.03
CA ALA A 305 3.99 -0.21 -18.24
C ALA A 305 5.10 0.80 -18.00
N TRP A 306 5.65 1.32 -19.08
CA TRP A 306 6.54 2.46 -19.06
C TRP A 306 6.22 3.42 -20.21
N GLY A 307 6.73 4.64 -20.14
CA GLY A 307 6.63 5.60 -21.22
C GLY A 307 7.64 6.72 -21.14
N ALA A 308 7.86 7.34 -22.29
CA ALA A 308 8.66 8.54 -22.48
C ALA A 308 8.35 9.17 -23.84
N ARG A 309 8.40 10.50 -23.91
CA ARG A 309 8.34 11.27 -25.16
C ARG A 309 7.09 10.96 -26.00
N GLY A 310 5.94 10.88 -25.34
CA GLY A 310 4.63 10.63 -25.94
C GLY A 310 4.39 9.18 -26.37
N GLN A 311 5.30 8.25 -26.02
CA GLN A 311 5.15 6.83 -26.29
C GLN A 311 5.03 6.06 -24.98
N ALA A 312 4.13 5.08 -24.95
CA ALA A 312 3.94 4.20 -23.81
C ALA A 312 3.84 2.74 -24.28
N PHE A 313 4.32 1.83 -23.44
CA PHE A 313 4.37 0.41 -23.72
C PHE A 313 3.85 -0.39 -22.53
N ARG A 314 3.01 -1.37 -22.81
CA ARG A 314 2.59 -2.41 -21.89
C ARG A 314 3.74 -3.40 -21.71
N VAL A 315 3.97 -3.72 -20.45
CA VAL A 315 4.97 -4.69 -20.00
C VAL A 315 4.23 -5.90 -19.42
N HIS A 316 4.72 -7.10 -19.71
CA HIS A 316 4.07 -8.36 -19.36
C HIS A 316 4.67 -9.06 -18.13
N GLU A 317 5.32 -8.29 -17.24
CA GLU A 317 5.81 -8.81 -15.97
C GLU A 317 4.66 -9.09 -14.98
N SER A 318 4.82 -10.14 -14.19
CA SER A 318 3.88 -10.53 -13.14
C SER A 318 3.86 -9.53 -11.97
N GLN A 319 3.04 -9.77 -10.95
CA GLN A 319 3.04 -8.97 -9.72
C GLN A 319 4.10 -9.42 -8.69
N TRP A 320 4.95 -10.36 -9.08
CA TRP A 320 5.94 -11.03 -8.24
C TRP A 320 7.35 -10.82 -8.79
N PRO A 321 7.92 -9.60 -8.66
CA PRO A 321 9.29 -9.32 -9.13
C PRO A 321 10.32 -10.25 -8.49
N VAL A 322 10.04 -10.69 -7.27
CA VAL A 322 10.87 -11.58 -6.47
C VAL A 322 9.97 -12.52 -5.70
N GLN A 323 10.57 -13.57 -5.13
CA GLN A 323 9.92 -14.46 -4.18
C GLN A 323 10.82 -14.60 -2.96
N ALA A 324 10.82 -13.57 -2.12
CA ALA A 324 11.60 -13.57 -0.88
C ALA A 324 11.11 -14.68 0.06
N PRO A 325 11.96 -15.18 0.97
CA PRO A 325 11.56 -16.16 1.97
C PRO A 325 10.27 -15.71 2.68
N TYR A 326 9.25 -16.58 2.62
CA TYR A 326 7.91 -16.27 3.06
C TYR A 326 7.72 -16.69 4.53
N GLU A 327 7.22 -15.77 5.35
CA GLU A 327 6.86 -16.09 6.73
C GLU A 327 5.42 -16.62 6.77
N ASP A 328 5.25 -17.82 7.34
CA ASP A 328 3.92 -18.40 7.53
C ASP A 328 3.06 -17.52 8.44
N LEU A 329 1.80 -17.29 8.06
CA LEU A 329 0.90 -16.40 8.82
C LEU A 329 0.68 -16.92 10.25
N GLY A 330 0.61 -18.23 10.46
CA GLY A 330 0.39 -18.81 11.78
C GLY A 330 1.53 -18.47 12.74
N GLY A 331 2.77 -18.60 12.26
CA GLY A 331 3.96 -18.18 13.02
C GLY A 331 4.16 -16.67 13.09
N PHE A 332 3.48 -15.89 12.23
CA PHE A 332 3.59 -14.44 12.20
C PHE A 332 2.75 -13.75 13.28
N LEU A 333 1.60 -14.32 13.65
CA LEU A 333 0.63 -13.71 14.55
C LEU A 333 1.02 -13.88 16.03
N LEU A 334 1.67 -12.87 16.61
CA LEU A 334 2.17 -12.89 17.99
C LEU A 334 1.27 -12.14 19.00
N ASP A 335 0.43 -11.20 18.54
CA ASP A 335 -0.55 -10.44 19.35
C ASP A 335 -1.99 -10.72 18.87
N ALA A 336 -2.24 -11.91 18.32
CA ALA A 336 -3.57 -12.28 17.86
C ALA A 336 -4.55 -12.55 19.01
N ARG A 337 -5.82 -12.22 18.78
CA ARG A 337 -6.91 -12.39 19.75
C ARG A 337 -8.11 -13.06 19.10
N LEU A 338 -8.86 -13.85 19.87
CA LEU A 338 -10.09 -14.46 19.37
C LEU A 338 -11.09 -13.40 18.87
N LEU A 339 -11.70 -13.66 17.72
CA LEU A 339 -12.77 -12.80 17.20
C LEU A 339 -13.99 -12.88 18.13
N SER A 340 -14.47 -11.73 18.58
CA SER A 340 -15.60 -11.65 19.53
C SER A 340 -16.89 -12.28 19.00
N ALA A 341 -17.72 -12.83 19.90
CA ALA A 341 -19.05 -13.37 19.55
C ALA A 341 -19.91 -12.38 18.75
N ARG A 342 -19.88 -11.09 19.11
CA ARG A 342 -20.62 -10.04 18.40
C ARG A 342 -20.15 -9.86 16.96
N ALA A 343 -18.83 -9.85 16.73
CA ALA A 343 -18.26 -9.71 15.40
C ALA A 343 -18.57 -10.94 14.54
N THR A 344 -18.39 -12.14 15.10
CA THR A 344 -18.69 -13.42 14.45
C THR A 344 -20.17 -13.53 14.07
N ALA A 345 -21.10 -13.27 15.00
CA ALA A 345 -22.53 -13.28 14.74
C ALA A 345 -22.93 -12.24 13.66
N GLY A 346 -22.32 -11.05 13.70
CA GLY A 346 -22.53 -10.02 12.68
C GLY A 346 -22.09 -10.47 11.28
N PHE A 347 -20.95 -11.16 11.18
CA PHE A 347 -20.47 -11.73 9.93
C PHE A 347 -21.40 -12.83 9.41
N LEU A 348 -21.78 -13.81 10.25
CA LEU A 348 -22.70 -14.89 9.85
C LEU A 348 -24.04 -14.37 9.33
N ARG A 349 -24.62 -13.36 9.99
CA ARG A 349 -25.87 -12.74 9.52
C ARG A 349 -25.72 -12.17 8.12
N ARG A 350 -24.60 -11.46 7.84
CA ARG A 350 -24.32 -10.92 6.50
C ARG A 350 -24.09 -12.03 5.48
N ALA A 351 -23.24 -12.99 5.81
CA ALA A 351 -22.89 -14.12 4.96
C ALA A 351 -24.13 -14.91 4.49
N ARG A 352 -25.04 -15.22 5.41
CA ARG A 352 -26.30 -15.94 5.11
C ARG A 352 -27.31 -15.11 4.32
N SER A 353 -27.28 -13.78 4.45
CA SER A 353 -28.15 -12.88 3.68
C SER A 353 -27.60 -12.55 2.28
N GLY A 354 -26.33 -12.88 2.02
CA GLY A 354 -25.66 -12.61 0.76
C GLY A 354 -25.75 -13.77 -0.23
N ASN A 355 -25.25 -13.53 -1.44
CA ASN A 355 -25.14 -14.54 -2.50
C ASN A 355 -23.69 -15.00 -2.70
N LEU A 356 -22.81 -14.71 -1.73
CA LEU A 356 -21.41 -15.06 -1.81
C LEU A 356 -21.23 -16.56 -1.61
N ARG A 357 -20.46 -17.21 -2.47
CA ARG A 357 -20.06 -18.61 -2.29
C ARG A 357 -18.84 -18.67 -1.37
N PHE A 358 -18.90 -19.52 -0.37
CA PHE A 358 -17.82 -19.78 0.58
C PHE A 358 -17.17 -21.12 0.30
N LEU A 359 -15.93 -21.30 0.76
CA LEU A 359 -15.30 -22.62 0.73
C LEU A 359 -16.11 -23.61 1.59
N PRO A 360 -16.17 -24.89 1.20
CA PRO A 360 -16.76 -25.93 2.02
C PRO A 360 -16.19 -25.90 3.45
N GLY A 361 -17.04 -26.09 4.47
CA GLY A 361 -16.63 -26.07 5.88
C GLY A 361 -16.35 -24.68 6.47
N PHE A 362 -16.12 -23.64 5.66
CA PHE A 362 -15.77 -22.32 6.22
C PHE A 362 -16.88 -21.72 7.09
N LEU A 363 -18.15 -21.77 6.67
CA LEU A 363 -19.24 -21.26 7.49
C LEU A 363 -19.48 -22.10 8.74
N GLU A 364 -19.24 -23.41 8.67
CA GLU A 364 -19.30 -24.32 9.80
C GLU A 364 -18.22 -23.97 10.85
N ASP A 365 -16.98 -23.71 10.41
CA ASP A 365 -15.92 -23.22 11.29
C ASP A 365 -16.32 -21.92 12.01
N VAL A 366 -16.96 -20.99 11.30
CA VAL A 366 -17.43 -19.71 11.86
C VAL A 366 -18.56 -19.93 12.87
N GLU A 367 -19.46 -20.87 12.62
CA GLU A 367 -20.54 -21.26 13.54
C GLU A 367 -19.97 -21.93 14.80
N ASN A 368 -19.08 -22.91 14.63
CA ASN A 368 -18.37 -23.57 15.72
C ASN A 368 -17.54 -22.59 16.54
N HIS A 369 -16.94 -21.57 15.90
CA HIS A 369 -16.26 -20.48 16.60
C HIS A 369 -17.25 -19.63 17.43
N LEU A 370 -18.42 -19.31 16.89
CA LEU A 370 -19.44 -18.56 17.63
C LEU A 370 -19.91 -19.32 18.87
N GLU A 371 -20.14 -20.63 18.75
CA GLU A 371 -20.50 -21.50 19.88
C GLU A 371 -19.43 -21.49 20.98
N ARG A 372 -18.16 -21.65 20.60
CA ARG A 372 -17.01 -21.53 21.51
C ARG A 372 -16.96 -20.17 22.25
N MET A 373 -17.41 -19.10 21.59
CA MET A 373 -17.48 -17.76 22.18
C MET A 373 -18.74 -17.48 23.02
N GLY A 374 -19.58 -18.49 23.29
CA GLY A 374 -20.80 -18.38 24.09
C GLY A 374 -22.10 -18.18 23.30
N GLY A 375 -22.06 -18.41 21.98
CA GLY A 375 -23.23 -18.35 21.10
C GLY A 375 -23.63 -16.92 20.70
N PHE A 376 -24.83 -16.79 20.11
CA PHE A 376 -25.36 -15.49 19.71
C PHE A 376 -25.51 -14.56 20.92
N PRO A 377 -24.99 -13.32 20.87
CA PRO A 377 -25.20 -12.37 21.95
C PRO A 377 -26.70 -12.18 22.20
N ARG A 378 -27.13 -12.24 23.46
CA ARG A 378 -28.50 -11.90 23.84
C ARG A 378 -28.81 -10.50 23.31
N VAL A 379 -29.90 -10.37 22.56
CA VAL A 379 -30.38 -9.06 22.09
C VAL A 379 -30.63 -8.21 23.33
N ALA A 380 -29.93 -7.09 23.46
CA ALA A 380 -30.22 -6.13 24.52
C ALA A 380 -31.66 -5.65 24.29
N ALA A 381 -32.52 -5.90 25.29
CA ALA A 381 -33.94 -5.55 25.29
C ALA A 381 -34.15 -4.03 25.24
#